data_AF-A0A924UH62-F1
#
_entry.id   AF-A0A924UH62-F1
#
_cell.length_a   1.000
_cell.length_b   1.000
_cell.length_c   1.000
_cell.angle_alpha   90.00
_cell.angle_beta   90.00
_cell.angle_gamma   90.00
#
_symmetry.space_group_name_H-M   'P 1'
#
loop_
_entity.id
_entity.type
_entity.pdbx_description
1 polymer ?
#
loop_
_entity_poly.entity_id
_entity_poly.type
_entity_poly.pdbx_seq_one_letter_code
_entity_poly.pdbx_strand_id
1 'polypeptide(L)'
;MRILFLLLSLMFCTAAWADTAANILTANARLVEKASRQTIEPVITALAGSGDPMAARILQSWSSKALGLRKSDRAFFLLTPSADGYALTDLTGADAGKAQKSEITELKPNAGVRGLIESALVQFTLSDPDPAARAAALTSIARDPDASLLTPLRASIDGETDATLKEQKSRLERLLTLKFDPDTTARIAAIASFGSDLGLDIRGALNPLVATSRLAAAAPPAGANIARRLILGRDLTKPEAYDLLVAAGLAPPRLSRDDQIRALVANLQDGRVGGVALADLDLQSARDTAYTALETAGTVPTAATEDEVNATIGTYKYYEIYAEPDAAVTAAAERQLTTIGRTVAAMQVADLALDGLSLASIYFLAAIGLAITFGVMGVINMAHGEFITMGAYTGFVVQTFIPNYTISLLVAFPLAFVVTFAAGVAMERLVIR
;
A
#
# COMPACT_ATOMS: atom_id res chain seq x y z
N MET A 1 31.95 42.06 -38.99
CA MET A 1 30.88 41.06 -39.11
C MET A 1 30.89 40.02 -37.97
N ARG A 2 31.05 40.47 -36.71
CA ARG A 2 30.97 39.63 -35.48
C ARG A 2 30.33 40.35 -34.28
N ILE A 3 30.00 41.62 -34.41
CA ILE A 3 29.37 42.44 -33.34
C ILE A 3 27.87 42.68 -33.63
N LEU A 4 27.39 42.41 -34.85
CA LEU A 4 25.98 42.57 -35.23
C LEU A 4 25.11 41.34 -34.90
N PHE A 5 25.70 40.24 -34.44
CA PHE A 5 24.98 39.01 -34.08
C PHE A 5 24.74 38.85 -32.57
N LEU A 6 25.25 39.76 -31.73
CA LEU A 6 25.12 39.69 -30.26
C LEU A 6 23.99 40.56 -29.69
N LEU A 7 23.29 41.32 -30.53
CA LEU A 7 22.23 42.27 -30.12
C LEU A 7 20.82 41.85 -30.58
N LEU A 8 20.67 40.66 -31.18
CA LEU A 8 19.38 40.17 -31.70
C LEU A 8 18.91 38.86 -31.03
N SER A 9 19.42 38.54 -29.85
CA SER A 9 19.02 37.36 -29.05
C SER A 9 18.47 37.72 -27.67
N LEU A 10 18.41 39.00 -27.31
CA LEU A 10 17.58 39.50 -26.20
C LEU A 10 16.29 40.06 -26.78
N MET A 11 15.22 39.26 -26.81
CA MET A 11 13.80 39.65 -26.74
C MET A 11 12.93 38.57 -27.36
N PHE A 12 12.90 37.39 -26.78
CA PHE A 12 11.71 36.51 -26.84
C PHE A 12 11.67 35.67 -25.56
N CYS A 13 11.66 36.38 -24.42
CA CYS A 13 11.10 35.80 -23.20
C CYS A 13 9.59 35.97 -23.36
N THR A 14 8.92 34.96 -23.93
CA THR A 14 7.48 34.84 -23.76
C THR A 14 7.27 34.52 -22.29
N ALA A 15 7.02 35.55 -21.48
CA ALA A 15 6.36 35.33 -20.20
C ALA A 15 5.03 34.65 -20.54
N ALA A 16 4.92 33.36 -20.25
CA ALA A 16 3.63 32.71 -20.19
C ALA A 16 2.80 33.55 -19.20
N TRP A 17 1.71 34.15 -19.66
CA TRP A 17 0.80 34.87 -18.78
C TRP A 17 0.18 33.80 -17.90
N ALA A 18 0.63 33.70 -16.65
CA ALA A 18 -0.04 32.85 -15.67
C ALA A 18 -1.47 33.38 -15.53
N ASP A 19 -2.45 32.55 -15.86
CA ASP A 19 -3.85 32.90 -15.67
C ASP A 19 -4.11 33.07 -14.18
N THR A 20 -4.73 34.18 -13.80
CA THR A 20 -5.08 34.44 -12.39
C THR A 20 -6.07 33.38 -11.91
N ALA A 21 -6.05 33.06 -10.61
CA ALA A 21 -7.02 32.15 -10.02
C ALA A 21 -8.46 32.62 -10.28
N ALA A 22 -8.66 33.94 -10.34
CA ALA A 22 -9.92 34.56 -10.72
C ALA A 22 -10.35 34.22 -12.15
N ASN A 23 -9.44 34.30 -13.12
CA ASN A 23 -9.71 33.95 -14.52
C ASN A 23 -10.04 32.46 -14.66
N ILE A 24 -9.26 31.59 -14.03
CA ILE A 24 -9.47 30.13 -14.06
C ILE A 24 -10.85 29.77 -13.52
N LEU A 25 -11.23 30.34 -12.36
CA LEU A 25 -12.53 30.08 -11.75
C LEU A 25 -13.68 30.60 -12.61
N THR A 26 -13.52 31.80 -13.18
CA THR A 26 -14.55 32.45 -14.01
C THR A 26 -14.74 31.72 -15.35
N ALA A 27 -13.65 31.33 -16.01
CA ALA A 27 -13.69 30.55 -17.26
C ALA A 27 -14.38 29.19 -17.07
N ASN A 28 -14.30 28.61 -15.86
CA ASN A 28 -14.85 27.31 -15.52
C ASN A 28 -16.14 27.39 -14.68
N ALA A 29 -16.85 28.53 -14.69
CA ALA A 29 -17.93 28.80 -13.73
C ALA A 29 -19.02 27.72 -13.67
N ARG A 30 -19.38 27.12 -14.82
CA ARG A 30 -20.39 26.04 -14.89
C ARG A 30 -19.94 24.77 -14.18
N LEU A 31 -18.66 24.41 -14.30
CA LEU A 31 -18.08 23.24 -13.64
C LEU A 31 -18.00 23.46 -12.13
N VAL A 32 -17.65 24.67 -11.69
CA VAL A 32 -17.58 25.03 -10.26
C VAL A 32 -18.97 25.03 -9.62
N GLU A 33 -19.98 25.58 -10.31
CA GLU A 33 -21.36 25.62 -9.82
C GLU A 33 -21.99 24.22 -9.69
N LYS A 34 -21.69 23.33 -10.65
CA LYS A 34 -22.17 21.93 -10.66
C LYS A 34 -21.01 20.94 -10.51
N ALA A 35 -20.20 21.14 -9.48
CA ALA A 35 -18.99 20.35 -9.29
C ALA A 35 -19.28 18.86 -9.01
N SER A 36 -18.70 18.01 -9.84
CA SER A 36 -18.62 16.56 -9.65
C SER A 36 -17.16 16.16 -9.57
N ARG A 37 -16.85 15.13 -8.76
CA ARG A 37 -15.50 14.56 -8.64
C ARG A 37 -14.91 14.21 -10.01
N GLN A 38 -15.73 13.75 -10.95
CA GLN A 38 -15.30 13.31 -12.27
C GLN A 38 -14.89 14.45 -13.23
N THR A 39 -15.37 15.67 -13.00
CA THR A 39 -15.22 16.76 -13.97
C THR A 39 -14.44 17.96 -13.46
N ILE A 40 -14.30 18.08 -12.13
CA ILE A 40 -13.77 19.31 -11.52
C ILE A 40 -12.26 19.28 -11.30
N GLU A 41 -11.65 18.10 -11.35
CA GLU A 41 -10.22 17.89 -11.08
C GLU A 41 -9.32 18.80 -11.93
N PRO A 42 -9.49 18.95 -13.26
CA PRO A 42 -8.63 19.84 -14.05
C PRO A 42 -8.68 21.30 -13.60
N VAL A 43 -9.83 21.77 -13.10
CA VAL A 43 -10.00 23.15 -12.61
C VAL A 43 -9.26 23.33 -11.28
N ILE A 44 -9.37 22.36 -10.38
CA ILE A 44 -8.66 22.37 -9.10
C ILE A 44 -7.15 22.32 -9.34
N THR A 45 -6.68 21.46 -10.24
CA THR A 45 -5.26 21.36 -10.62
C THR A 45 -4.76 22.66 -11.25
N ALA A 46 -5.56 23.29 -12.13
CA ALA A 46 -5.21 24.58 -12.72
C ALA A 46 -5.14 25.70 -11.67
N LEU A 47 -6.09 25.76 -10.72
CA LEU A 47 -6.05 26.71 -9.61
C LEU A 47 -4.79 26.51 -8.75
N ALA A 48 -4.52 25.26 -8.36
CA ALA A 48 -3.35 24.90 -7.57
C ALA A 48 -2.04 25.25 -8.31
N GLY A 49 -1.95 24.98 -9.61
CA GLY A 49 -0.78 25.25 -10.44
C GLY A 49 -0.63 26.69 -10.94
N SER A 50 -1.60 27.58 -10.65
CA SER A 50 -1.62 28.95 -11.19
C SER A 50 -0.48 29.85 -10.69
N GLY A 51 0.09 29.54 -9.52
CA GLY A 51 1.04 30.41 -8.83
C GLY A 51 0.41 31.69 -8.23
N ASP A 52 -0.92 31.83 -8.31
CA ASP A 52 -1.64 32.98 -7.77
C ASP A 52 -1.76 32.87 -6.22
N PRO A 53 -1.36 33.90 -5.46
CA PRO A 53 -1.49 33.91 -3.99
C PRO A 53 -2.93 33.69 -3.49
N MET A 54 -3.94 34.03 -4.30
CA MET A 54 -5.34 33.86 -3.93
C MET A 54 -5.86 32.43 -4.13
N ALA A 55 -5.16 31.58 -4.90
CA ALA A 55 -5.62 30.23 -5.22
C ALA A 55 -5.91 29.40 -3.96
N ALA A 56 -5.00 29.41 -2.99
CA ALA A 56 -5.17 28.71 -1.72
C ALA A 56 -6.41 29.19 -0.95
N ARG A 57 -6.59 30.52 -0.88
CA ARG A 57 -7.72 31.13 -0.15
C ARG A 57 -9.07 30.83 -0.83
N ILE A 58 -9.11 30.79 -2.17
CA ILE A 58 -10.30 30.38 -2.94
C ILE A 58 -10.62 28.91 -2.66
N LEU A 59 -9.65 28.01 -2.78
CA LEU A 59 -9.82 26.58 -2.53
C LEU A 59 -10.27 26.31 -1.09
N GLN A 60 -9.67 26.98 -0.10
CA GLN A 60 -10.06 26.86 1.31
C GLN A 60 -11.49 27.39 1.57
N SER A 61 -11.85 28.52 0.97
CA SER A 61 -13.20 29.08 1.07
C SER A 61 -14.22 28.14 0.41
N TRP A 62 -13.86 27.52 -0.72
CA TRP A 62 -14.75 26.58 -1.39
C TRP A 62 -14.95 25.30 -0.57
N SER A 63 -13.87 24.71 -0.03
CA SER A 63 -13.93 23.53 0.84
C SER A 63 -14.83 23.77 2.07
N SER A 64 -14.71 24.97 2.68
CA SER A 64 -15.47 25.39 3.86
C SER A 64 -16.90 25.90 3.57
N LYS A 65 -17.38 25.79 2.32
CA LYS A 65 -18.71 26.28 1.87
C LYS A 65 -18.88 27.80 1.98
N ALA A 66 -17.77 28.52 1.97
CA ALA A 66 -17.67 29.98 2.02
C ALA A 66 -17.34 30.59 0.65
N LEU A 67 -17.51 29.86 -0.45
CA LEU A 67 -17.48 30.39 -1.81
C LEU A 67 -18.91 30.52 -2.34
N GLY A 68 -19.26 31.67 -2.90
CA GLY A 68 -20.60 31.94 -3.42
C GLY A 68 -20.60 32.62 -4.78
N LEU A 69 -21.72 32.47 -5.50
CA LEU A 69 -21.99 33.13 -6.76
C LEU A 69 -23.11 34.15 -6.57
N ARG A 70 -22.89 35.43 -6.92
CA ARG A 70 -23.95 36.44 -6.87
C ARG A 70 -24.89 36.29 -8.06
N LYS A 71 -26.20 36.32 -7.81
CA LYS A 71 -27.22 36.01 -8.83
C LYS A 71 -27.34 37.07 -9.94
N SER A 72 -27.05 38.34 -9.63
CA SER A 72 -27.22 39.46 -10.56
C SER A 72 -26.21 39.48 -11.70
N ASP A 73 -24.94 39.21 -11.39
CA ASP A 73 -23.80 39.34 -12.31
C ASP A 73 -23.05 38.02 -12.51
N ARG A 74 -23.42 36.98 -11.75
CA ARG A 74 -22.73 35.69 -11.72
C ARG A 74 -21.24 35.79 -11.38
N ALA A 75 -20.84 36.80 -10.61
CA ALA A 75 -19.49 36.90 -10.09
C ALA A 75 -19.31 36.03 -8.83
N PHE A 76 -18.11 35.47 -8.66
CA PHE A 76 -17.74 34.68 -7.49
C PHE A 76 -17.22 35.58 -6.37
N PHE A 77 -17.57 35.25 -5.12
CA PHE A 77 -17.13 35.95 -3.92
C PHE A 77 -16.80 34.97 -2.80
N LEU A 78 -15.81 35.33 -1.99
CA LEU A 78 -15.58 34.72 -0.69
C LEU A 78 -16.59 35.30 0.31
N LEU A 79 -17.26 34.43 1.06
CA LEU A 79 -18.39 34.76 1.91
C LEU A 79 -17.96 34.77 3.38
N THR A 80 -18.18 35.89 4.07
CA THR A 80 -18.09 35.95 5.53
C THR A 80 -19.49 36.21 6.11
N PRO A 81 -20.00 35.38 7.03
CA PRO A 81 -21.32 35.60 7.63
C PRO A 81 -21.47 37.00 8.27
N SER A 82 -22.61 37.65 8.03
CA SER A 82 -22.99 38.94 8.61
C SER A 82 -24.46 38.92 9.08
N ALA A 83 -24.91 39.96 9.79
CA ALA A 83 -26.23 40.00 10.43
C ALA A 83 -27.39 39.68 9.44
N ASP A 84 -27.36 40.25 8.23
CA ASP A 84 -28.43 40.12 7.24
C ASP A 84 -28.01 39.37 5.96
N GLY A 85 -26.88 38.67 5.98
CA GLY A 85 -26.34 38.02 4.79
C GLY A 85 -24.85 37.73 4.86
N TYR A 86 -24.12 38.17 3.84
CA TYR A 86 -22.69 37.95 3.70
C TYR A 86 -21.96 39.27 3.47
N ALA A 87 -20.84 39.46 4.17
CA ALA A 87 -19.79 40.36 3.70
C ALA A 87 -19.02 39.65 2.59
N LEU A 88 -18.83 40.33 1.47
CA LEU A 88 -18.26 39.77 0.25
C LEU A 88 -16.83 40.26 0.07
N THR A 89 -15.93 39.32 -0.18
CA THR A 89 -14.58 39.63 -0.67
C THR A 89 -14.48 39.12 -2.10
N ASP A 90 -13.97 39.93 -3.02
CA ASP A 90 -13.76 39.49 -4.39
C ASP A 90 -12.59 38.50 -4.51
N LEU A 91 -12.38 37.95 -5.71
CA LEU A 91 -11.29 37.01 -5.99
C LEU A 91 -9.90 37.67 -6.09
N THR A 92 -9.79 38.97 -5.83
CA THR A 92 -8.52 39.69 -5.67
C THR A 92 -8.21 39.98 -4.20
N GLY A 93 -9.17 39.73 -3.32
CA GLY A 93 -9.05 39.97 -1.88
C GLY A 93 -9.60 41.32 -1.42
N ALA A 94 -10.17 42.12 -2.33
CA ALA A 94 -10.74 43.41 -2.00
C ALA A 94 -12.15 43.27 -1.42
N ASP A 95 -12.53 44.23 -0.56
CA ASP A 95 -13.89 44.33 -0.05
C ASP A 95 -14.86 44.64 -1.20
N ALA A 96 -15.86 43.78 -1.37
CA ALA A 96 -16.89 43.88 -2.40
C ALA A 96 -18.28 44.17 -1.81
N GLY A 97 -18.33 44.65 -0.56
CA GLY A 97 -19.54 45.09 0.12
C GLY A 97 -20.31 43.95 0.76
N LYS A 98 -21.63 44.13 0.87
CA LYS A 98 -22.54 43.15 1.50
C LYS A 98 -23.61 42.69 0.52
N ALA A 99 -24.05 41.45 0.64
CA ALA A 99 -25.19 40.91 -0.08
C ALA A 99 -26.12 40.12 0.85
N GLN A 100 -27.41 40.15 0.57
CA GLN A 100 -28.40 39.35 1.28
C GLN A 100 -28.24 37.86 0.91
N LYS A 101 -28.68 36.95 1.80
CA LYS A 101 -28.66 35.51 1.50
C LYS A 101 -29.43 35.14 0.23
N SER A 102 -30.51 35.86 -0.06
CA SER A 102 -31.34 35.68 -1.26
C SER A 102 -30.59 35.99 -2.56
N GLU A 103 -29.55 36.83 -2.50
CA GLU A 103 -28.77 37.31 -3.65
C GLU A 103 -27.59 36.39 -3.99
N ILE A 104 -27.22 35.46 -3.11
CA ILE A 104 -26.07 34.57 -3.26
C ILE A 104 -26.52 33.12 -3.43
N THR A 105 -25.89 32.42 -4.37
CA THR A 105 -25.90 30.96 -4.46
C THR A 105 -24.62 30.42 -3.84
N GLU A 106 -24.73 29.79 -2.67
CA GLU A 106 -23.59 29.14 -1.99
C GLU A 106 -23.12 27.90 -2.76
N LEU A 107 -21.81 27.79 -2.96
CA LEU A 107 -21.19 26.67 -3.65
C LEU A 107 -20.73 25.63 -2.63
N LYS A 108 -21.46 24.51 -2.58
CA LYS A 108 -21.26 23.46 -1.58
C LYS A 108 -20.63 22.23 -2.24
N PRO A 109 -19.31 22.02 -2.12
CA PRO A 109 -18.68 20.81 -2.67
C PRO A 109 -19.18 19.58 -1.91
N ASN A 110 -19.50 18.53 -2.67
CA ASN A 110 -19.76 17.20 -2.10
C ASN A 110 -18.47 16.60 -1.50
N ALA A 111 -18.59 15.48 -0.78
CA ALA A 111 -17.45 14.87 -0.09
C ALA A 111 -16.29 14.51 -1.05
N GLY A 112 -16.59 14.06 -2.27
CA GLY A 112 -15.58 13.72 -3.27
C GLY A 112 -14.83 14.96 -3.78
N VAL A 113 -15.54 16.04 -4.09
CA VAL A 113 -14.92 17.31 -4.52
C VAL A 113 -14.11 17.93 -3.38
N ARG A 114 -14.61 17.85 -2.14
CA ARG A 114 -13.87 18.35 -0.97
C ARG A 114 -12.52 17.63 -0.80
N GLY A 115 -12.49 16.31 -0.97
CA GLY A 115 -11.24 15.55 -0.93
C GLY A 115 -10.23 15.97 -2.00
N LEU A 116 -10.68 16.28 -3.23
CA LEU A 116 -9.82 16.82 -4.28
C LEU A 116 -9.25 18.20 -3.92
N ILE A 117 -10.09 19.08 -3.36
CA ILE A 117 -9.68 20.41 -2.90
C ILE A 117 -8.67 20.30 -1.75
N GLU A 118 -8.92 19.41 -0.78
CA GLU A 118 -8.02 19.16 0.35
C GLU A 118 -6.67 18.66 -0.13
N SER A 119 -6.64 17.71 -1.07
CA SER A 119 -5.41 17.23 -1.72
C SER A 119 -4.64 18.35 -2.43
N ALA A 120 -5.35 19.19 -3.20
CA ALA A 120 -4.77 20.34 -3.87
C ALA A 120 -4.30 21.45 -2.91
N LEU A 121 -4.85 21.51 -1.69
CA LEU A 121 -4.39 22.46 -0.67
C LEU A 121 -3.06 22.05 -0.03
N VAL A 122 -2.75 20.75 -0.01
CA VAL A 122 -1.52 20.20 0.60
C VAL A 122 -0.27 20.91 0.09
N GLN A 123 -0.18 21.19 -1.21
CA GLN A 123 0.98 21.89 -1.79
C GLN A 123 1.21 23.30 -1.24
N PHE A 124 0.15 24.00 -0.81
CA PHE A 124 0.27 25.32 -0.19
C PHE A 124 0.69 25.18 1.28
N THR A 125 0.22 24.14 1.95
CA THR A 125 0.55 23.86 3.36
C THR A 125 1.99 23.38 3.55
N LEU A 126 2.67 22.90 2.49
CA LEU A 126 4.08 22.50 2.54
C LEU A 126 5.05 23.64 2.91
N SER A 127 4.65 24.89 2.69
CA SER A 127 5.42 26.09 3.00
C SER A 127 4.70 27.00 4.01
N ASP A 128 3.73 26.45 4.75
CA ASP A 128 3.00 27.19 5.78
C ASP A 128 3.95 27.71 6.87
N PRO A 129 3.78 28.93 7.41
CA PRO A 129 4.57 29.42 8.53
C PRO A 129 4.54 28.49 9.77
N ASP A 130 3.41 27.81 10.02
CA ASP A 130 3.25 26.89 11.14
C ASP A 130 3.92 25.52 10.87
N PRO A 131 4.94 25.12 11.65
CA PRO A 131 5.58 23.81 11.52
C PRO A 131 4.62 22.63 11.69
N ALA A 132 3.59 22.76 12.53
CA ALA A 132 2.61 21.68 12.75
C ALA A 132 1.75 21.45 11.49
N ALA A 133 1.36 22.53 10.80
CA ALA A 133 0.66 22.46 9.52
C ALA A 133 1.53 21.78 8.45
N ARG A 134 2.81 22.14 8.35
CA ARG A 134 3.76 21.49 7.43
C ARG A 134 3.90 19.99 7.72
N ALA A 135 4.03 19.60 9.00
CA ALA A 135 4.12 18.19 9.40
C ALA A 135 2.85 17.39 9.04
N ALA A 136 1.66 17.99 9.23
CA ALA A 136 0.40 17.39 8.83
C ALA A 136 0.30 17.19 7.31
N ALA A 137 0.80 18.14 6.51
CA ALA A 137 0.89 18.00 5.06
C ALA A 137 1.78 16.80 4.68
N LEU A 138 2.97 16.66 5.27
CA LEU A 138 3.85 15.50 5.00
C LEU A 138 3.19 14.17 5.36
N THR A 139 2.46 14.13 6.48
CA THR A 139 1.70 12.93 6.90
C THR A 139 0.61 12.58 5.89
N SER A 140 -0.09 13.57 5.35
CA SER A 140 -1.10 13.38 4.31
C SER A 140 -0.50 12.82 3.02
N ILE A 141 0.61 13.40 2.55
CA ILE A 141 1.32 12.95 1.35
C ILE A 141 1.83 11.51 1.54
N ALA A 142 2.36 11.17 2.72
CA ALA A 142 2.83 9.82 2.99
C ALA A 142 1.71 8.77 2.97
N ARG A 143 0.50 9.16 3.37
CA ARG A 143 -0.68 8.28 3.40
C ARG A 143 -1.30 8.08 2.00
N ASP A 144 -1.39 9.14 1.21
CA ASP A 144 -1.98 9.13 -0.13
C ASP A 144 -1.03 9.83 -1.12
N PRO A 145 0.01 9.10 -1.58
CA PRO A 145 1.05 9.69 -2.40
C PRO A 145 0.56 9.88 -3.85
N ASP A 146 0.77 11.08 -4.39
CA ASP A 146 0.38 11.45 -5.76
C ASP A 146 1.56 12.07 -6.54
N ALA A 147 1.60 11.84 -7.85
CA ALA A 147 2.63 12.37 -8.74
C ALA A 147 2.63 13.91 -8.79
N SER A 148 1.47 14.56 -8.71
CA SER A 148 1.34 16.03 -8.75
C SER A 148 1.98 16.71 -7.54
N LEU A 149 2.16 15.98 -6.43
CA LEU A 149 2.73 16.51 -5.19
C LEU A 149 4.26 16.50 -5.18
N LEU A 150 4.91 15.81 -6.12
CA LEU A 150 6.37 15.69 -6.18
C LEU A 150 7.05 17.04 -6.41
N THR A 151 6.59 17.81 -7.40
CA THR A 151 7.17 19.13 -7.73
C THR A 151 7.00 20.14 -6.58
N PRO A 152 5.79 20.33 -6.00
CA PRO A 152 5.64 21.20 -4.83
C PRO A 152 6.45 20.75 -3.62
N LEU A 153 6.56 19.43 -3.38
CA LEU A 153 7.39 18.90 -2.30
C LEU A 153 8.87 19.26 -2.49
N ARG A 154 9.42 19.07 -3.70
CA ARG A 154 10.78 19.49 -4.05
C ARG A 154 11.01 20.97 -3.79
N ALA A 155 10.11 21.82 -4.26
CA ALA A 155 10.21 23.27 -4.07
C ALA A 155 10.17 23.70 -2.58
N SER A 156 9.54 22.91 -1.72
CA SER A 156 9.41 23.20 -0.29
C SER A 156 10.61 22.81 0.59
N ILE A 157 11.61 22.08 0.04
CA ILE A 157 12.74 21.54 0.82
C ILE A 157 13.78 22.61 1.14
N ASP A 158 14.19 23.39 0.14
CA ASP A 158 15.31 24.33 0.30
C ASP A 158 14.99 25.43 1.32
N GLY A 159 13.74 25.91 1.31
CA GLY A 159 13.22 26.92 2.23
C GLY A 159 12.84 26.40 3.62
N GLU A 160 12.93 25.10 3.89
CA GLU A 160 12.62 24.55 5.22
C GLU A 160 13.72 24.86 6.24
N THR A 161 13.32 25.50 7.34
CA THR A 161 14.22 25.92 8.42
C THR A 161 14.30 24.89 9.54
N ASP A 162 13.26 24.09 9.74
CA ASP A 162 13.25 23.01 10.74
C ASP A 162 14.02 21.79 10.18
N ALA A 163 15.09 21.40 10.88
CA ALA A 163 15.97 20.33 10.42
C ALA A 163 15.26 18.96 10.34
N THR A 164 14.36 18.67 11.28
CA THR A 164 13.61 17.42 11.30
C THR A 164 12.58 17.37 10.18
N LEU A 165 11.83 18.45 9.95
CA LEU A 165 10.91 18.54 8.82
C LEU A 165 11.63 18.51 7.48
N LYS A 166 12.82 19.11 7.39
CA LYS A 166 13.64 19.07 6.18
C LYS A 166 14.08 17.65 5.83
N GLU A 167 14.48 16.88 6.84
CA GLU A 167 14.80 15.46 6.66
C GLU A 167 13.57 14.65 6.24
N GLN A 168 12.42 14.88 6.88
CA GLN A 168 11.16 14.22 6.52
C GLN A 168 10.73 14.55 5.08
N LYS A 169 10.80 15.83 4.68
CA LYS A 169 10.54 16.26 3.30
C LYS A 169 11.48 15.58 2.31
N SER A 170 12.78 15.57 2.61
CA SER A 170 13.80 14.96 1.75
C SER A 170 13.64 13.44 1.65
N ARG A 171 13.21 12.78 2.72
CA ARG A 171 12.87 11.35 2.68
C ARG A 171 11.63 11.09 1.83
N LEU A 172 10.56 11.84 2.06
CA LEU A 172 9.30 11.70 1.35
C LEU A 172 9.44 12.01 -0.14
N GLU A 173 10.24 13.02 -0.48
CA GLU A 173 10.59 13.35 -1.85
C GLU A 173 11.23 12.15 -2.55
N ARG A 174 12.20 11.48 -1.93
CA ARG A 174 12.83 10.29 -2.52
C ARG A 174 11.85 9.13 -2.68
N LEU A 175 10.93 8.94 -1.73
CA LEU A 175 9.86 7.94 -1.81
C LEU A 175 8.87 8.24 -2.94
N LEU A 176 8.56 9.51 -3.22
CA LEU A 176 7.71 9.90 -4.34
C LEU A 176 8.49 9.82 -5.66
N THR A 177 9.76 10.22 -5.68
CA THR A 177 10.63 10.17 -6.85
C THR A 177 10.73 8.75 -7.39
N LEU A 178 11.04 7.75 -6.55
CA LEU A 178 11.12 6.36 -7.02
C LEU A 178 9.81 5.82 -7.58
N LYS A 179 8.65 6.36 -7.14
CA LYS A 179 7.32 5.94 -7.59
C LYS A 179 6.86 6.63 -8.86
N PHE A 180 7.06 7.94 -8.96
CA PHE A 180 6.34 8.78 -9.91
C PHE A 180 7.21 9.62 -10.83
N ASP A 181 8.52 9.72 -10.57
CA ASP A 181 9.37 10.54 -11.43
C ASP A 181 9.41 9.95 -12.85
N PRO A 182 9.22 10.75 -13.91
CA PRO A 182 9.24 10.24 -15.28
C PRO A 182 10.65 9.81 -15.73
N ASP A 183 11.71 10.29 -15.09
CA ASP A 183 13.08 9.90 -15.41
C ASP A 183 13.50 8.64 -14.65
N THR A 184 13.71 7.56 -15.40
CA THR A 184 14.28 6.29 -14.94
C THR A 184 15.55 6.48 -14.09
N THR A 185 16.42 7.41 -14.49
CA THR A 185 17.71 7.61 -13.79
C THR A 185 17.48 8.20 -12.40
N ALA A 186 16.63 9.22 -12.30
CA ALA A 186 16.21 9.80 -11.03
C ALA A 186 15.53 8.77 -10.12
N ARG A 187 14.66 7.90 -10.67
CA ARG A 187 14.03 6.82 -9.89
C ARG A 187 15.05 5.85 -9.31
N ILE A 188 16.00 5.39 -10.12
CA ILE A 188 17.06 4.46 -9.69
C ILE A 188 17.96 5.12 -8.64
N ALA A 189 18.33 6.39 -8.84
CA ALA A 189 19.12 7.15 -7.88
C ALA A 189 18.40 7.31 -6.54
N ALA A 190 17.09 7.58 -6.56
CA ALA A 190 16.26 7.66 -5.36
C ALA A 190 16.23 6.31 -4.61
N ILE A 191 16.05 5.18 -5.31
CA ILE A 191 16.10 3.84 -4.70
C ILE A 191 17.46 3.60 -4.03
N ALA A 192 18.56 3.87 -4.74
CA ALA A 192 19.91 3.65 -4.24
C ALA A 192 20.25 4.53 -3.03
N SER A 193 19.70 5.75 -2.96
CA SER A 193 19.96 6.70 -1.87
C SER A 193 19.48 6.25 -0.49
N PHE A 194 18.62 5.22 -0.40
CA PHE A 194 18.18 4.65 0.88
C PHE A 194 19.26 3.77 1.54
N GLY A 195 20.24 3.26 0.79
CA GLY A 195 21.37 2.53 1.37
C GLY A 195 20.94 1.41 2.33
N SER A 196 21.34 1.50 3.60
CA SER A 196 21.04 0.53 4.67
C SER A 196 19.71 0.77 5.40
N ASP A 197 18.84 1.62 4.88
CA ASP A 197 17.54 1.92 5.48
C ASP A 197 16.62 0.69 5.52
N LEU A 198 16.12 0.36 6.71
CA LEU A 198 15.23 -0.79 6.96
C LEU A 198 13.78 -0.37 7.21
N GLY A 199 13.41 0.87 6.89
CA GLY A 199 12.08 1.43 7.08
C GLY A 199 10.98 0.60 6.43
N LEU A 200 9.78 0.65 7.04
CA LEU A 200 8.59 0.01 6.47
C LEU A 200 8.04 0.78 5.26
N ASP A 201 8.22 2.10 5.26
CA ASP A 201 7.81 3.01 4.21
C ASP A 201 8.56 2.76 2.90
N ILE A 202 9.89 2.57 2.94
CA ILE A 202 10.67 2.23 1.74
C ILE A 202 10.27 0.87 1.19
N ARG A 203 10.06 -0.14 2.05
CA ARG A 203 9.56 -1.45 1.62
C ARG A 203 8.17 -1.34 0.99
N GLY A 204 7.28 -0.57 1.60
CA GLY A 204 5.95 -0.27 1.06
C GLY A 204 6.00 0.50 -0.26
N ALA A 205 7.06 1.28 -0.49
CA ALA A 205 7.25 2.01 -1.74
C ALA A 205 7.88 1.15 -2.86
N LEU A 206 8.73 0.18 -2.52
CA LEU A 206 9.39 -0.72 -3.47
C LEU A 206 8.53 -1.92 -3.88
N ASN A 207 7.72 -2.47 -2.96
CA ASN A 207 6.91 -3.67 -3.24
C ASN A 207 5.98 -3.53 -4.47
N PRO A 208 5.28 -2.40 -4.68
CA PRO A 208 4.47 -2.21 -5.89
C PRO A 208 5.29 -2.24 -7.19
N LEU A 209 6.56 -1.82 -7.15
CA LEU A 209 7.45 -1.80 -8.33
C LEU A 209 7.86 -3.20 -8.78
N VAL A 210 7.83 -4.18 -7.87
CA VAL A 210 8.17 -5.59 -8.16
C VAL A 210 6.92 -6.48 -8.17
N ALA A 211 5.73 -5.89 -8.05
CA ALA A 211 4.48 -6.62 -8.12
C ALA A 211 4.31 -7.20 -9.53
N THR A 212 3.89 -8.46 -9.62
CA THR A 212 3.70 -9.15 -10.90
C THR A 212 2.24 -9.56 -11.09
N SER A 213 1.85 -9.69 -12.36
CA SER A 213 0.57 -10.27 -12.78
C SER A 213 0.84 -11.40 -13.77
N ARG A 214 -0.06 -12.37 -13.81
CA ARG A 214 0.03 -13.51 -14.73
C ARG A 214 -0.77 -13.22 -16.00
N LEU A 215 -0.21 -13.55 -17.15
CA LEU A 215 -0.83 -13.34 -18.45
C LEU A 215 -0.60 -14.54 -19.37
N ALA A 216 -1.63 -14.90 -20.14
CA ALA A 216 -1.50 -15.80 -21.28
C ALA A 216 -1.39 -14.99 -22.59
N ALA A 217 -0.46 -15.38 -23.47
CA ALA A 217 -0.25 -14.73 -24.76
C ALA A 217 0.28 -15.71 -25.81
N ALA A 218 -0.03 -15.48 -27.09
CA ALA A 218 0.45 -16.33 -28.19
C ALA A 218 1.98 -16.19 -28.39
N ALA A 219 2.51 -15.01 -28.08
CA ALA A 219 3.93 -14.68 -28.13
C ALA A 219 4.29 -13.79 -26.92
N PRO A 220 5.59 -13.64 -26.58
CA PRO A 220 6.00 -12.69 -25.56
C PRO A 220 5.43 -11.29 -25.87
N PRO A 221 4.71 -10.65 -24.93
CA PRO A 221 4.14 -9.33 -25.17
C PRO A 221 5.24 -8.29 -25.41
N ALA A 222 5.15 -7.59 -26.54
CA ALA A 222 6.15 -6.61 -26.94
C ALA A 222 6.17 -5.41 -25.97
N GLY A 223 7.35 -5.01 -25.52
CA GLY A 223 7.52 -3.88 -24.59
C GLY A 223 7.10 -4.17 -23.15
N ALA A 224 6.61 -5.37 -22.84
CA ALA A 224 6.29 -5.76 -21.47
C ALA A 224 7.55 -6.11 -20.68
N ASN A 225 7.60 -5.68 -19.42
CA ASN A 225 8.63 -6.08 -18.49
C ASN A 225 8.34 -7.48 -17.92
N ILE A 226 8.86 -8.51 -18.60
CA ILE A 226 8.60 -9.90 -18.25
C ILE A 226 9.49 -10.31 -17.08
N ALA A 227 8.88 -10.68 -15.95
CA ALA A 227 9.57 -11.22 -14.79
C ALA A 227 10.09 -12.64 -15.06
N ARG A 228 9.20 -13.52 -15.53
CA ARG A 228 9.57 -14.86 -15.96
C ARG A 228 8.49 -15.51 -16.83
N ARG A 229 8.89 -16.57 -17.54
CA ARG A 229 7.97 -17.48 -18.22
C ARG A 229 7.48 -18.55 -17.25
N LEU A 230 6.18 -18.80 -17.27
CA LEU A 230 5.52 -19.86 -16.49
C LEU A 230 5.41 -21.13 -17.33
N ILE A 231 5.64 -22.27 -16.68
CA ILE A 231 5.61 -23.61 -17.29
C ILE A 231 4.39 -24.38 -16.79
N LEU A 232 3.56 -24.85 -17.72
CA LEU A 232 2.40 -25.70 -17.43
C LEU A 232 2.85 -27.00 -16.73
N GLY A 233 2.17 -27.36 -15.65
CA GLY A 233 2.48 -28.52 -14.79
C GLY A 233 3.53 -28.24 -13.71
N ARG A 234 4.34 -27.18 -13.83
CA ARG A 234 5.32 -26.76 -12.81
C ARG A 234 4.85 -25.51 -12.05
N ASP A 235 4.58 -24.44 -12.79
CA ASP A 235 4.18 -23.13 -12.24
C ASP A 235 2.67 -22.89 -12.34
N LEU A 236 1.98 -23.60 -13.24
CA LEU A 236 0.54 -23.47 -13.48
C LEU A 236 -0.13 -24.84 -13.62
N THR A 237 -1.28 -25.02 -12.99
CA THR A 237 -2.18 -26.13 -13.29
C THR A 237 -2.94 -25.88 -14.60
N LYS A 238 -3.51 -26.93 -15.20
CA LYS A 238 -4.32 -26.78 -16.42
C LYS A 238 -5.52 -25.84 -16.25
N PRO A 239 -6.30 -25.91 -15.14
CA PRO A 239 -7.39 -24.98 -14.92
C PRO A 239 -6.91 -23.53 -14.83
N GLU A 240 -5.86 -23.25 -14.06
CA GLU A 240 -5.31 -21.89 -13.94
C GLU A 240 -4.81 -21.34 -15.28
N ALA A 241 -4.15 -22.18 -16.08
CA ALA A 241 -3.70 -21.80 -17.42
C ALA A 241 -4.89 -21.45 -18.33
N TYR A 242 -5.97 -22.22 -18.27
CA TYR A 242 -7.17 -21.94 -19.05
C TYR A 242 -7.90 -20.68 -18.57
N ASP A 243 -8.01 -20.46 -17.26
CA ASP A 243 -8.62 -19.26 -16.69
C ASP A 243 -7.87 -17.99 -17.14
N LEU A 244 -6.54 -18.06 -17.28
CA LEU A 244 -5.73 -16.96 -17.83
C LEU A 244 -6.05 -16.70 -19.31
N LEU A 245 -6.37 -17.73 -20.10
CA LEU A 245 -6.79 -17.55 -21.49
C LEU A 245 -8.15 -16.88 -21.60
N VAL A 246 -9.11 -17.29 -20.75
CA VAL A 246 -10.43 -16.68 -20.68
C VAL A 246 -10.34 -15.22 -20.24
N ALA A 247 -9.57 -14.93 -19.18
CA ALA A 247 -9.36 -13.57 -18.70
C ALA A 247 -8.71 -12.66 -19.75
N ALA A 248 -7.85 -13.22 -20.61
CA ALA A 248 -7.24 -12.50 -21.73
C ALA A 248 -8.14 -12.40 -22.99
N GLY A 249 -9.34 -12.98 -22.96
CA GLY A 249 -10.24 -13.03 -24.12
C GLY A 249 -9.74 -13.92 -25.26
N LEU A 250 -8.82 -14.84 -24.98
CA LEU A 250 -8.18 -15.74 -25.95
C LEU A 250 -8.91 -17.09 -26.09
N ALA A 251 -9.81 -17.40 -25.16
CA ALA A 251 -10.61 -18.63 -25.17
C ALA A 251 -12.01 -18.36 -24.59
N PRO A 252 -13.04 -19.11 -25.01
CA PRO A 252 -14.37 -19.02 -24.43
C PRO A 252 -14.40 -19.58 -23.00
N PRO A 253 -15.45 -19.30 -22.21
CA PRO A 253 -15.59 -19.86 -20.87
C PRO A 253 -15.59 -21.39 -20.92
N ARG A 254 -14.99 -22.02 -19.91
CA ARG A 254 -15.00 -23.48 -19.78
C ARG A 254 -16.41 -23.98 -19.48
N LEU A 255 -16.81 -25.03 -20.17
CA LEU A 255 -18.04 -25.76 -19.88
C LEU A 255 -17.85 -26.57 -18.58
N SER A 256 -18.70 -26.33 -17.59
CA SER A 256 -18.70 -27.17 -16.38
C SER A 256 -19.28 -28.55 -16.69
N ARG A 257 -18.83 -29.57 -15.97
CA ARG A 257 -19.33 -30.94 -16.15
C ARG A 257 -20.85 -31.03 -15.94
N ASP A 258 -21.37 -30.30 -14.96
CA ASP A 258 -22.80 -30.29 -14.66
C ASP A 258 -23.60 -29.57 -15.76
N ASP A 259 -23.06 -28.47 -16.30
CA ASP A 259 -23.67 -27.78 -17.45
C ASP A 259 -23.67 -28.66 -18.70
N GLN A 260 -22.57 -29.38 -18.94
CA GLN A 260 -22.46 -30.33 -20.04
C GLN A 260 -23.53 -31.42 -19.90
N ILE A 261 -23.62 -32.07 -18.73
CA ILE A 261 -24.60 -33.14 -18.50
C ILE A 261 -26.03 -32.59 -18.64
N ARG A 262 -26.34 -31.43 -18.05
CA ARG A 262 -27.65 -30.81 -18.17
C ARG A 262 -28.02 -30.50 -19.62
N ALA A 263 -27.08 -29.95 -20.40
CA ALA A 263 -27.29 -29.65 -21.81
C ALA A 263 -27.51 -30.92 -22.64
N LEU A 264 -26.73 -31.98 -22.39
CA LEU A 264 -26.88 -33.25 -23.09
C LEU A 264 -28.21 -33.94 -22.77
N VAL A 265 -28.61 -33.97 -21.49
CA VAL A 265 -29.89 -34.55 -21.07
C VAL A 265 -31.08 -33.80 -21.67
N ALA A 266 -31.02 -32.46 -21.72
CA ALA A 266 -32.08 -31.64 -22.29
C ALA A 266 -32.26 -31.85 -23.81
N ASN A 267 -31.22 -32.31 -24.50
CA ASN A 267 -31.20 -32.53 -25.95
C ASN A 267 -31.19 -34.02 -26.35
N LEU A 268 -31.43 -34.94 -25.40
CA LEU A 268 -31.47 -36.37 -25.67
C LEU A 268 -32.77 -36.75 -26.41
N GLN A 269 -32.64 -37.35 -27.59
CA GLN A 269 -33.77 -37.82 -28.40
C GLN A 269 -33.49 -39.24 -28.91
N ASP A 270 -34.45 -40.15 -28.73
CA ASP A 270 -34.37 -41.54 -29.19
C ASP A 270 -33.07 -42.28 -28.77
N GLY A 271 -32.59 -42.00 -27.55
CA GLY A 271 -31.38 -42.60 -26.99
C GLY A 271 -30.06 -42.07 -27.59
N ARG A 272 -30.10 -40.94 -28.32
CA ARG A 272 -28.93 -40.27 -28.90
C ARG A 272 -28.95 -38.76 -28.61
N VAL A 273 -27.77 -38.14 -28.59
CA VAL A 273 -27.61 -36.69 -28.44
C VAL A 273 -26.38 -36.23 -29.22
N GLY A 274 -26.51 -35.18 -30.03
CA GLY A 274 -25.41 -34.70 -30.87
C GLY A 274 -24.78 -35.77 -31.78
N GLY A 275 -25.56 -36.78 -32.18
CA GLY A 275 -25.09 -37.92 -32.97
C GLY A 275 -24.43 -39.07 -32.18
N VAL A 276 -24.20 -38.92 -30.88
CA VAL A 276 -23.59 -39.91 -29.97
C VAL A 276 -24.67 -40.73 -29.26
N ALA A 277 -24.47 -42.03 -29.06
CA ALA A 277 -25.43 -42.89 -28.36
C ALA A 277 -25.31 -42.73 -26.83
N LEU A 278 -26.44 -42.84 -26.12
CA LEU A 278 -26.48 -42.73 -24.65
C LEU A 278 -25.50 -43.67 -23.95
N ALA A 279 -25.31 -44.88 -24.49
CA ALA A 279 -24.41 -45.89 -23.94
C ALA A 279 -22.93 -45.46 -23.98
N ASP A 280 -22.56 -44.57 -24.90
CA ASP A 280 -21.17 -44.11 -25.09
C ASP A 280 -20.87 -42.85 -24.26
N LEU A 281 -21.88 -42.22 -23.64
CA LEU A 281 -21.74 -40.97 -22.89
C LEU A 281 -21.08 -41.17 -21.51
N ASP A 282 -20.65 -42.37 -21.15
CA ASP A 282 -19.82 -42.63 -19.97
C ASP A 282 -18.39 -42.08 -20.14
N LEU A 283 -17.90 -42.06 -21.38
CA LEU A 283 -16.63 -41.46 -21.78
C LEU A 283 -16.72 -39.92 -21.88
N GLN A 284 -15.71 -39.21 -21.37
CA GLN A 284 -15.67 -37.74 -21.44
C GLN A 284 -15.57 -37.24 -22.88
N SER A 285 -14.74 -37.86 -23.72
CA SER A 285 -14.58 -37.48 -25.13
C SER A 285 -15.87 -37.63 -25.95
N ALA A 286 -16.69 -38.63 -25.62
CA ALA A 286 -18.00 -38.82 -26.25
C ALA A 286 -19.00 -37.72 -25.85
N ARG A 287 -18.97 -37.28 -24.58
CA ARG A 287 -19.76 -36.13 -24.11
C ARG A 287 -19.29 -34.82 -24.76
N ASP A 288 -17.98 -34.62 -24.90
CA ASP A 288 -17.40 -33.45 -25.56
C ASP A 288 -17.84 -33.42 -27.03
N THR A 289 -17.68 -34.54 -27.75
CA THR A 289 -18.14 -34.68 -29.15
C THR A 289 -19.63 -34.36 -29.32
N ALA A 290 -20.47 -34.90 -28.43
CA ALA A 290 -21.91 -34.63 -28.46
C ALA A 290 -22.23 -33.15 -28.22
N TYR A 291 -21.54 -32.52 -27.26
CA TYR A 291 -21.73 -31.10 -26.95
C TYR A 291 -21.31 -30.21 -28.12
N THR A 292 -20.13 -30.43 -28.69
CA THR A 292 -19.63 -29.67 -29.86
C THR A 292 -20.58 -29.80 -31.06
N ALA A 293 -21.19 -30.97 -31.27
CA ALA A 293 -22.19 -31.15 -32.32
C ALA A 293 -23.47 -30.31 -32.07
N LEU A 294 -23.93 -30.26 -30.82
CA LEU A 294 -25.07 -29.41 -30.42
C LEU A 294 -24.75 -27.92 -30.54
N GLU A 295 -23.53 -27.52 -30.17
CA GLU A 295 -23.04 -26.14 -30.28
C GLU A 295 -22.98 -25.71 -31.74
N THR A 296 -22.44 -26.56 -32.63
CA THR A 296 -22.41 -26.33 -34.08
C THR A 296 -23.82 -26.18 -34.67
N ALA A 297 -24.79 -26.93 -34.13
CA ALA A 297 -26.20 -26.80 -34.50
C ALA A 297 -26.90 -25.57 -33.89
N GLY A 298 -26.23 -24.79 -33.04
CA GLY A 298 -26.78 -23.60 -32.36
C GLY A 298 -27.80 -23.93 -31.27
N THR A 299 -27.82 -25.18 -30.79
CA THR A 299 -28.80 -25.66 -29.80
C THR A 299 -28.37 -25.47 -28.35
N VAL A 300 -27.07 -25.26 -28.11
CA VAL A 300 -26.49 -24.98 -26.80
C VAL A 300 -25.58 -23.73 -26.88
N PRO A 301 -25.33 -23.04 -25.75
CA PRO A 301 -24.42 -21.89 -25.72
C PRO A 301 -22.97 -22.28 -26.07
N THR A 302 -22.19 -21.30 -26.53
CA THR A 302 -20.76 -21.48 -26.77
C THR A 302 -19.99 -21.62 -25.47
N ALA A 303 -19.29 -22.75 -25.30
CA ALA A 303 -18.47 -23.05 -24.14
C ALA A 303 -17.44 -24.13 -24.48
N ALA A 304 -16.22 -24.02 -23.95
CA ALA A 304 -15.18 -24.99 -24.26
C ALA A 304 -15.33 -26.29 -23.48
N THR A 305 -15.31 -27.39 -24.22
CA THR A 305 -15.24 -28.76 -23.71
C THR A 305 -13.87 -29.08 -23.10
N GLU A 306 -13.75 -30.19 -22.36
CA GLU A 306 -12.47 -30.59 -21.75
C GLU A 306 -11.40 -30.91 -22.81
N ASP A 307 -11.78 -31.54 -23.93
CA ASP A 307 -10.89 -31.79 -25.06
C ASP A 307 -10.37 -30.48 -25.67
N GLU A 308 -11.23 -29.48 -25.86
CA GLU A 308 -10.85 -28.16 -26.38
C GLU A 308 -9.96 -27.39 -25.40
N VAL A 309 -10.25 -27.46 -24.10
CA VAL A 309 -9.39 -26.89 -23.04
C VAL A 309 -7.99 -27.47 -23.14
N ASN A 310 -7.86 -28.80 -23.21
CA ASN A 310 -6.57 -29.49 -23.28
C ASN A 310 -5.79 -29.17 -24.56
N ALA A 311 -6.47 -29.02 -25.70
CA ALA A 311 -5.84 -28.62 -26.95
C ALA A 311 -5.37 -27.15 -26.92
N THR A 312 -6.17 -26.26 -26.34
CA THR A 312 -5.92 -24.81 -26.34
C THR A 312 -4.74 -24.43 -25.45
N ILE A 313 -4.65 -24.99 -24.23
CA ILE A 313 -3.62 -24.61 -23.26
C ILE A 313 -2.17 -24.83 -23.75
N GLY A 314 -1.96 -25.76 -24.68
CA GLY A 314 -0.66 -26.06 -25.28
C GLY A 314 -0.24 -25.09 -26.39
N THR A 315 -1.17 -24.29 -26.91
CA THR A 315 -0.94 -23.36 -28.02
C THR A 315 -0.36 -22.03 -27.54
N TYR A 316 -0.68 -21.63 -26.31
CA TYR A 316 -0.30 -20.35 -25.73
C TYR A 316 0.88 -20.45 -24.77
N LYS A 317 1.50 -19.30 -24.49
CA LYS A 317 2.58 -19.15 -23.52
C LYS A 317 2.09 -18.31 -22.34
N TYR A 318 2.66 -18.56 -21.18
CA TYR A 318 2.25 -17.92 -19.93
C TYR A 318 3.44 -17.19 -19.31
N TYR A 319 3.17 -16.00 -18.78
CA TYR A 319 4.19 -15.10 -18.27
C TYR A 319 3.76 -14.50 -16.94
N GLU A 320 4.73 -14.24 -16.07
CA GLU A 320 4.61 -13.23 -15.02
C GLU A 320 5.23 -11.94 -15.54
N ILE A 321 4.48 -10.85 -15.46
CA ILE A 321 4.84 -9.53 -15.98
C ILE A 321 4.80 -8.55 -14.81
N TYR A 322 5.83 -7.74 -14.66
CA TYR A 322 5.85 -6.68 -13.65
C TYR A 322 4.82 -5.62 -13.97
N ALA A 323 4.19 -5.07 -12.93
CA ALA A 323 3.33 -3.90 -13.04
C ALA A 323 4.13 -2.65 -13.45
N GLU A 324 5.39 -2.56 -13.02
CA GLU A 324 6.34 -1.54 -13.45
C GLU A 324 6.87 -1.87 -14.86
N PRO A 325 6.64 -0.99 -15.86
CA PRO A 325 7.11 -1.21 -17.23
C PRO A 325 8.63 -1.08 -17.40
N ASP A 326 9.32 -0.34 -16.52
CA ASP A 326 10.75 -0.15 -16.63
C ASP A 326 11.54 -1.27 -15.92
N ALA A 327 12.23 -2.08 -16.72
CA ALA A 327 13.07 -3.18 -16.24
C ALA A 327 14.25 -2.70 -15.38
N ALA A 328 14.82 -1.53 -15.65
CA ALA A 328 15.95 -0.99 -14.89
C ALA A 328 15.50 -0.52 -13.49
N VAL A 329 14.31 0.08 -13.39
CA VAL A 329 13.69 0.44 -12.11
C VAL A 329 13.38 -0.82 -11.30
N THR A 330 12.75 -1.82 -11.92
CA THR A 330 12.41 -3.08 -11.26
C THR A 330 13.66 -3.78 -10.73
N ALA A 331 14.71 -3.88 -11.55
CA ALA A 331 15.99 -4.46 -11.14
C ALA A 331 16.66 -3.69 -9.99
N ALA A 332 16.50 -2.36 -9.93
CA ALA A 332 16.98 -1.56 -8.79
C ALA A 332 16.16 -1.83 -7.52
N ALA A 333 14.84 -1.91 -7.64
CA ALA A 333 13.94 -2.20 -6.52
C ALA A 333 14.19 -3.61 -5.94
N GLU A 334 14.35 -4.64 -6.78
CA GLU A 334 14.66 -6.01 -6.36
C GLU A 334 16.00 -6.09 -5.61
N ARG A 335 17.02 -5.40 -6.11
CA ARG A 335 18.35 -5.33 -5.45
C ARG A 335 18.24 -4.67 -4.08
N GLN A 336 17.46 -3.59 -3.96
CA GLN A 336 17.27 -2.90 -2.70
C GLN A 336 16.46 -3.74 -1.71
N LEU A 337 15.36 -4.35 -2.14
CA LEU A 337 14.56 -5.27 -1.32
C LEU A 337 15.37 -6.47 -0.85
N THR A 338 16.21 -7.04 -1.72
CA THR A 338 17.11 -8.15 -1.37
C THR A 338 18.14 -7.72 -0.32
N THR A 339 18.69 -6.51 -0.45
CA THR A 339 19.62 -5.94 0.54
C THR A 339 18.95 -5.77 1.89
N ILE A 340 17.76 -5.15 1.93
CA ILE A 340 16.96 -4.99 3.14
C ILE A 340 16.66 -6.36 3.77
N GLY A 341 16.20 -7.32 2.97
CA GLY A 341 15.87 -8.67 3.44
C GLY A 341 17.07 -9.41 4.03
N ARG A 342 18.26 -9.30 3.41
CA ARG A 342 19.50 -9.90 3.95
C ARG A 342 19.92 -9.28 5.27
N THR A 343 19.85 -7.96 5.40
CA THR A 343 20.19 -7.28 6.66
C THR A 343 19.23 -7.66 7.77
N VAL A 344 17.92 -7.66 7.50
CA VAL A 344 16.89 -8.08 8.47
C VAL A 344 17.08 -9.55 8.85
N ALA A 345 17.32 -10.44 7.90
CA ALA A 345 17.57 -11.85 8.19
C ALA A 345 18.82 -12.06 9.05
N ALA A 346 19.90 -11.32 8.79
CA ALA A 346 21.11 -11.38 9.61
C ALA A 346 20.85 -10.94 11.06
N MET A 347 20.06 -9.87 11.26
CA MET A 347 19.64 -9.42 12.58
C MET A 347 18.78 -10.47 13.30
N GLN A 348 17.81 -11.07 12.61
CA GLN A 348 16.98 -12.14 13.16
C GLN A 348 17.78 -13.37 13.58
N VAL A 349 18.79 -13.74 12.79
CA VAL A 349 19.70 -14.85 13.14
C VAL A 349 20.53 -14.50 14.38
N ALA A 350 21.00 -13.25 14.50
CA ALA A 350 21.73 -12.81 15.69
C ALA A 350 20.83 -12.83 16.94
N ASP A 351 19.60 -12.32 16.85
CA ASP A 351 18.62 -12.35 17.93
C ASP A 351 18.32 -13.80 18.36
N LEU A 352 18.02 -14.68 17.40
CA LEU A 352 17.75 -16.09 17.68
C LEU A 352 18.95 -16.81 18.30
N ALA A 353 20.17 -16.48 17.89
CA ALA A 353 21.38 -17.04 18.47
C ALA A 353 21.58 -16.59 19.92
N LEU A 354 21.34 -15.32 20.22
CA LEU A 354 21.40 -14.78 21.59
C LEU A 354 20.31 -15.40 22.48
N ASP A 355 19.09 -15.54 21.97
CA ASP A 355 18.00 -16.22 22.67
C ASP A 355 18.34 -17.68 22.96
N GLY A 356 18.88 -18.38 21.96
CA GLY A 356 19.36 -19.76 22.09
C GLY A 356 20.49 -19.89 23.12
N LEU A 357 21.45 -18.96 23.10
CA LEU A 357 22.57 -18.93 24.05
C LEU A 357 22.07 -18.64 25.48
N SER A 358 21.12 -17.72 25.63
CA SER A 358 20.50 -17.38 26.91
C SER A 358 19.78 -18.60 27.50
N LEU A 359 18.92 -19.26 26.72
CA LEU A 359 18.20 -20.46 27.15
C LEU A 359 19.15 -21.61 27.47
N ALA A 360 20.17 -21.83 26.64
CA ALA A 360 21.21 -22.83 26.88
C ALA A 360 21.98 -22.54 28.18
N SER A 361 22.28 -21.28 28.48
CA SER A 361 22.98 -20.86 29.70
C SER A 361 22.14 -21.10 30.95
N ILE A 362 20.83 -20.85 30.88
CA ILE A 362 19.89 -21.15 31.99
C ILE A 362 19.86 -22.66 32.26
N TYR A 363 19.69 -23.47 31.22
CA TYR A 363 19.69 -24.92 31.38
C TYR A 363 21.03 -25.46 31.85
N PHE A 364 22.13 -24.89 31.37
CA PHE A 364 23.47 -25.25 31.81
C PHE A 364 23.70 -24.92 33.29
N LEU A 365 23.29 -23.73 33.75
CA LEU A 365 23.38 -23.35 35.16
C LEU A 365 22.53 -24.28 36.06
N ALA A 366 21.30 -24.59 35.64
CA ALA A 366 20.43 -25.52 36.34
C ALA A 366 21.04 -26.94 36.39
N ALA A 367 21.56 -27.43 35.27
CA ALA A 367 22.21 -28.73 35.17
C ALA A 367 23.47 -28.82 36.03
N ILE A 368 24.29 -27.77 36.10
CA ILE A 368 25.45 -27.72 37.00
C ILE A 368 25.03 -27.81 38.46
N GLY A 369 24.00 -27.06 38.88
CA GLY A 369 23.50 -27.12 40.25
C GLY A 369 23.05 -28.53 40.64
N LEU A 370 22.36 -29.20 39.72
CA LEU A 370 21.94 -30.59 39.87
C LEU A 370 23.13 -31.58 39.87
N ALA A 371 24.11 -31.37 38.99
CA ALA A 371 25.30 -32.21 38.90
C ALA A 371 26.17 -32.13 40.16
N ILE A 372 26.34 -30.93 40.74
CA ILE A 372 27.10 -30.73 41.98
C ILE A 372 26.41 -31.44 43.15
N THR A 373 25.10 -31.26 43.28
CA THR A 373 24.34 -31.86 44.39
C THR A 373 24.36 -33.39 44.32
N PHE A 374 24.15 -34.00 43.16
CA PHE A 374 24.26 -35.46 43.00
C PHE A 374 25.71 -35.97 43.06
N GLY A 375 26.67 -35.23 42.50
CA GLY A 375 28.07 -35.62 42.42
C GLY A 375 28.78 -35.69 43.78
N VAL A 376 28.42 -34.82 44.73
CA VAL A 376 29.00 -34.82 46.08
C VAL A 376 28.36 -35.89 46.97
N MET A 377 27.06 -36.17 46.80
CA MET A 377 26.33 -37.10 47.67
C MET A 377 26.41 -38.57 47.24
N GLY A 378 26.76 -38.87 45.98
CA GLY A 378 26.94 -40.23 45.47
C GLY A 378 25.67 -41.11 45.47
N VAL A 379 24.51 -40.55 45.84
CA VAL A 379 23.21 -41.22 45.91
C VAL A 379 22.16 -40.36 45.22
N ILE A 380 21.30 -40.98 44.40
CA ILE A 380 20.18 -40.29 43.74
C ILE A 380 19.06 -40.07 44.77
N ASN A 381 18.91 -38.84 45.25
CA ASN A 381 17.82 -38.48 46.16
C ASN A 381 16.60 -37.93 45.40
N MET A 382 15.44 -38.58 45.54
CA MET A 382 14.18 -38.18 44.89
C MET A 382 13.53 -36.92 45.49
N ALA A 383 13.93 -36.53 46.71
CA ALA A 383 13.47 -35.30 47.38
C ALA A 383 14.01 -34.00 46.73
N HIS A 384 15.03 -34.09 45.87
CA HIS A 384 15.74 -32.89 45.41
C HIS A 384 14.85 -31.93 44.58
N GLY A 385 13.92 -32.47 43.80
CA GLY A 385 13.01 -31.68 42.97
C GLY A 385 12.04 -30.81 43.78
N GLU A 386 11.67 -31.23 44.99
CA GLU A 386 10.71 -30.50 45.82
C GLU A 386 11.33 -29.22 46.42
N PHE A 387 12.62 -29.26 46.76
CA PHE A 387 13.37 -28.08 47.22
C PHE A 387 13.63 -27.06 46.10
N ILE A 388 13.96 -27.52 44.90
CA ILE A 388 14.09 -26.63 43.72
C ILE A 388 12.75 -25.93 43.46
N THR A 389 11.65 -26.69 43.51
CA THR A 389 10.30 -26.17 43.28
C THR A 389 9.90 -25.13 44.33
N MET A 390 10.24 -25.34 45.61
CA MET A 390 10.00 -24.34 46.67
C MET A 390 10.74 -23.02 46.43
N GLY A 391 11.99 -23.08 45.96
CA GLY A 391 12.75 -21.89 45.59
C GLY A 391 12.10 -21.13 44.42
N ALA A 392 11.74 -21.85 43.35
CA ALA A 392 11.07 -21.26 42.18
C ALA A 392 9.70 -20.65 42.54
N TYR A 393 8.93 -21.35 43.37
CA TYR A 393 7.62 -20.87 43.83
C TYR A 393 7.73 -19.63 44.73
N THR A 394 8.79 -19.55 45.55
CA THR A 394 9.07 -18.34 46.35
C THR A 394 9.27 -17.13 45.44
N GLY A 395 10.01 -17.27 44.33
CA GLY A 395 10.17 -16.21 43.35
C GLY A 395 8.84 -15.78 42.70
N PHE A 396 8.03 -16.75 42.28
CA PHE A 396 6.70 -16.49 41.72
C PHE A 396 5.77 -15.74 42.69
N VAL A 397 5.77 -16.16 43.96
CA VAL A 397 4.94 -15.52 45.00
C VAL A 397 5.42 -14.09 45.26
N VAL A 398 6.72 -13.85 45.40
CA VAL A 398 7.27 -12.49 45.60
C VAL A 398 6.88 -11.56 44.45
N GLN A 399 6.89 -12.05 43.21
CA GLN A 399 6.50 -11.28 42.04
C GLN A 399 5.02 -10.90 42.01
N THR A 400 4.17 -11.69 42.67
CA THR A 400 2.75 -11.35 42.85
C THR A 400 2.57 -10.15 43.78
N PHE A 401 3.48 -9.93 44.73
CA PHE A 401 3.43 -8.83 45.69
C PHE A 401 4.28 -7.62 45.30
N ILE A 402 5.34 -7.83 44.52
CA ILE A 402 6.26 -6.78 44.05
C ILE A 402 6.19 -6.73 42.52
N PRO A 403 5.37 -5.82 41.94
CA PRO A 403 5.20 -5.74 40.48
C PRO A 403 6.47 -5.29 39.74
N ASN A 404 7.38 -4.61 40.42
CA ASN A 404 8.65 -4.18 39.84
C ASN A 404 9.59 -5.39 39.71
N TYR A 405 9.86 -5.80 38.47
CA TYR A 405 10.70 -6.95 38.14
C TYR A 405 12.09 -6.93 38.81
N THR A 406 12.77 -5.79 38.80
CA THR A 406 14.12 -5.65 39.37
C THR A 406 14.12 -5.79 40.88
N ILE A 407 13.18 -5.13 41.55
CA ILE A 407 13.07 -5.17 43.02
C ILE A 407 12.60 -6.56 43.46
N SER A 408 11.64 -7.15 42.75
CA SER A 408 11.15 -8.49 43.01
C SER A 408 12.28 -9.52 42.97
N LEU A 409 13.16 -9.47 41.98
CA LEU A 409 14.29 -10.41 41.87
C LEU A 409 15.30 -10.24 43.03
N LEU A 410 15.61 -9.00 43.40
CA LEU A 410 16.51 -8.69 44.51
C LEU A 410 15.99 -9.21 45.87
N VAL A 411 14.67 -9.23 46.05
CA VAL A 411 14.03 -9.73 47.28
C VAL A 411 13.79 -11.24 47.22
N ALA A 412 13.37 -11.75 46.07
CA ALA A 412 13.07 -13.17 45.86
C ALA A 412 14.30 -14.05 46.06
N PHE A 413 15.47 -13.61 45.60
CA PHE A 413 16.67 -14.42 45.68
C PHE A 413 17.08 -14.74 47.13
N PRO A 414 17.30 -13.76 48.04
CA PRO A 414 17.55 -14.06 49.46
C PRO A 414 16.40 -14.83 50.12
N LEU A 415 15.14 -14.50 49.80
CA LEU A 415 13.99 -15.14 50.43
C LEU A 415 13.88 -16.62 50.06
N ALA A 416 14.19 -17.00 48.81
CA ALA A 416 14.21 -18.39 48.37
C ALA A 416 15.20 -19.23 49.20
N PHE A 417 16.37 -18.67 49.56
CA PHE A 417 17.32 -19.35 50.46
C PHE A 417 16.75 -19.52 51.86
N VAL A 418 16.09 -18.50 52.41
CA VAL A 418 15.51 -18.54 53.76
C VAL A 418 14.39 -19.58 53.83
N VAL A 419 13.48 -19.58 52.86
CA VAL A 419 12.35 -20.53 52.78
C VAL A 419 12.84 -21.97 52.61
N THR A 420 13.77 -22.20 51.69
CA THR A 420 14.30 -23.56 51.46
C THR A 420 15.13 -24.07 52.63
N PHE A 421 15.92 -23.21 53.29
CA PHE A 421 16.63 -23.55 54.53
C PHE A 421 15.67 -23.90 55.67
N ALA A 422 14.63 -23.10 55.88
CA ALA A 422 13.63 -23.35 56.91
C ALA A 422 12.90 -24.69 56.68
N ALA A 423 12.53 -24.99 55.44
CA ALA A 423 11.94 -26.28 55.07
C ALA A 423 12.90 -27.45 55.34
N GLY A 424 14.19 -27.28 55.04
CA GLY A 424 15.22 -28.28 55.31
C GLY A 424 15.37 -28.58 56.81
N VAL A 425 15.45 -27.54 57.64
CA VAL A 425 15.51 -27.67 59.11
C VAL A 425 14.25 -28.33 59.67
N ALA A 426 13.07 -27.98 59.13
CA ALA A 426 11.82 -28.61 59.54
C ALA A 426 11.82 -30.12 59.23
N MET A 427 12.27 -30.52 58.04
CA MET A 427 12.40 -31.94 57.68
C MET A 427 13.40 -32.68 58.55
N GLU A 428 14.56 -32.08 58.82
CA GLU A 428 15.57 -32.66 59.72
C GLU A 428 14.96 -32.95 61.10
N ARG A 429 14.25 -31.97 61.67
CA ARG A 429 13.71 -32.09 63.03
C ARG A 429 12.47 -32.99 63.15
N LEU A 430 11.68 -33.13 62.09
CA LEU A 430 10.41 -33.85 62.11
C LEU A 430 10.50 -35.28 61.57
N VAL A 431 11.37 -35.53 60.59
CA VAL A 431 11.36 -36.78 59.83
C VAL A 431 12.67 -37.57 59.97
N ILE A 432 13.81 -36.88 59.94
CA ILE A 432 15.13 -37.54 59.81
C ILE A 432 15.74 -37.91 61.18
N ARG A 433 15.34 -37.22 62.25
CA ARG A 433 15.95 -37.36 63.57
C ARG A 433 15.76 -38.72 64.22
#